data_AF-A0A559UA42-F1
#
_entry.id   AF-A0A559UA42-F1
#
_cell.length_a   1.000
_cell.length_b   1.000
_cell.length_c   1.000
_cell.angle_alpha   90.00
_cell.angle_beta   90.00
_cell.angle_gamma   90.00
#
_symmetry.space_group_name_H-M   'P 1'
#
loop_
_entity.id
_entity.type
_entity.pdbx_description
1 polymer ?
#
loop_
_entity_poly.entity_id
_entity_poly.type
_entity_poly.pdbx_seq_one_letter_code
_entity_poly.pdbx_strand_id
1 'polypeptide(L)'
;MSPLHTAAAPDSLGAALVRAREEACLTQGELAERSGLSVRAIRNLETGHTARPRRQSLQLLAEALGLPSREAGRLLRLPRAGSPAAPPGAAVPAELPAAPRHRLVGRDALTAELTARLALTEPGHGRPAVVVGPPGAGKTSLVLRAAHEVRGRFPDGQVFVDLHRAASLPFTPDVLVRRILRSLGGTRAPENPEEARARLRDALSRRRVLVVLDNVDSEAQVRPLLVDDGRSAVLVAARRELSALPDGFHRRIGALDRQDAHRMLADLVGTARIRAGRQAARSVVESCAGLPLALHIAGLWLTARPHRSLGDLADRLADERERLRSLHVGDLSLHTSVTAYYRLLPPPLRDSLHRLQSVGDDFGVDQLLSRVTPSRRLAVDLLEELLHRQLAEAGEPDHGGQIRYRLHDAVRLYVAHGA
;
A
#
# COMPACT_ATOMS: atom_id res chain seq x y z
N MET A 1 -48.54 -37.33 -11.37
CA MET A 1 -48.43 -35.91 -11.80
C MET A 1 -47.06 -35.40 -11.39
N SER A 2 -46.24 -35.12 -12.40
CA SER A 2 -45.19 -34.09 -12.48
C SER A 2 -44.03 -34.02 -11.46
N PRO A 3 -42.86 -33.53 -11.92
CA PRO A 3 -41.57 -34.15 -11.62
C PRO A 3 -40.66 -33.28 -10.76
N LEU A 4 -39.63 -33.94 -10.21
CA LEU A 4 -38.42 -33.35 -9.65
C LEU A 4 -37.77 -32.43 -10.71
N HIS A 5 -37.81 -31.12 -10.46
CA HIS A 5 -37.03 -30.14 -11.17
C HIS A 5 -35.58 -30.24 -10.70
N THR A 6 -34.78 -31.09 -11.35
CA THR A 6 -33.32 -31.01 -11.25
C THR A 6 -32.91 -29.77 -12.04
N ALA A 7 -32.62 -28.68 -11.35
CA ALA A 7 -32.07 -27.48 -11.98
C ALA A 7 -30.75 -27.84 -12.69
N ALA A 8 -30.76 -27.83 -14.02
CA ALA A 8 -29.57 -28.07 -14.82
C ALA A 8 -28.49 -27.03 -14.46
N ALA A 9 -27.31 -27.50 -14.08
CA ALA A 9 -26.14 -26.65 -13.88
C ALA A 9 -25.84 -25.85 -15.17
N PRO A 10 -25.36 -24.61 -15.08
CA PRO A 10 -25.05 -23.82 -16.27
C PRO A 10 -23.97 -24.53 -17.10
N ASP A 11 -24.28 -24.76 -18.38
CA ASP A 11 -23.42 -25.46 -19.32
C ASP A 11 -22.05 -24.80 -19.44
N SER A 12 -21.02 -25.53 -19.03
CA SER A 12 -19.65 -25.03 -19.10
C SER A 12 -19.04 -25.17 -20.50
N LEU A 13 -18.05 -24.33 -20.84
CA LEU A 13 -17.29 -24.45 -22.09
C LEU A 13 -16.71 -25.86 -22.29
N GLY A 14 -16.10 -26.43 -21.24
CA GLY A 14 -15.52 -27.78 -21.30
C GLY A 14 -16.56 -28.85 -21.59
N ALA A 15 -17.70 -28.80 -20.88
CA ALA A 15 -18.82 -29.71 -21.11
C ALA A 15 -19.43 -29.56 -22.51
N ALA A 16 -19.56 -28.33 -23.01
CA ALA A 16 -20.06 -28.09 -24.35
C ALA A 16 -19.10 -28.58 -25.45
N LEU A 17 -17.79 -28.46 -25.23
CA LEU A 17 -16.78 -29.01 -26.15
C LEU A 17 -16.80 -30.54 -26.17
N VAL A 18 -16.94 -31.19 -25.00
CA VAL A 18 -17.07 -32.65 -24.91
C VAL A 18 -18.30 -33.13 -25.67
N ARG A 19 -19.46 -32.50 -25.45
CA ARG A 19 -20.71 -32.86 -26.15
C ARG A 19 -20.62 -32.64 -27.66
N ALA A 20 -20.13 -31.48 -28.10
CA ALA A 20 -19.99 -31.20 -29.52
C ALA A 20 -19.01 -32.17 -30.20
N ARG A 21 -17.94 -32.58 -29.51
CA ARG A 21 -17.00 -33.59 -30.01
C ARG A 21 -17.66 -34.98 -30.11
N GLU A 22 -18.44 -35.37 -29.11
CA GLU A 22 -19.15 -36.66 -29.09
C GLU A 22 -20.26 -36.71 -30.14
N GLU A 23 -21.01 -35.63 -30.35
CA GLU A 23 -22.01 -35.50 -31.42
C GLU A 23 -21.38 -35.55 -32.81
N ALA A 24 -20.15 -35.07 -32.96
CA ALA A 24 -19.37 -35.18 -34.20
C ALA A 24 -18.67 -36.55 -34.36
N CYS A 25 -18.85 -37.49 -33.41
CA CYS A 25 -18.19 -38.80 -33.37
C CYS A 25 -16.65 -38.72 -33.47
N LEU A 26 -16.02 -37.71 -32.86
CA LEU A 26 -14.57 -37.52 -32.89
C LEU A 26 -13.91 -37.92 -31.57
N THR A 27 -12.73 -38.52 -31.64
CA THR A 27 -11.81 -38.64 -30.51
C THR A 27 -11.07 -37.32 -30.26
N GLN A 28 -10.44 -37.15 -29.09
CA GLN A 28 -9.55 -36.00 -28.84
C GLN A 28 -8.39 -35.92 -29.85
N GLY A 29 -7.95 -37.08 -30.38
CA GLY A 29 -6.90 -37.19 -31.39
C GLY A 29 -7.36 -36.66 -32.76
N GLU A 30 -8.52 -37.11 -33.22
CA GLU A 30 -9.07 -36.68 -34.52
C GLU A 30 -9.49 -35.20 -34.50
N LEU A 31 -9.99 -34.71 -33.36
CA LEU A 31 -10.28 -33.27 -33.21
C LEU A 31 -9.00 -32.43 -33.20
N ALA A 32 -7.89 -32.94 -32.65
CA ALA A 32 -6.58 -32.28 -32.71
C ALA A 32 -6.09 -32.16 -34.16
N GLU A 33 -6.16 -33.25 -34.91
CA GLU A 33 -5.77 -33.30 -36.31
C GLU A 33 -6.60 -32.33 -37.16
N ARG A 34 -7.92 -32.30 -36.97
CA ARG A 34 -8.82 -31.41 -37.71
C ARG A 34 -8.69 -29.92 -37.34
N SER A 35 -8.41 -29.61 -36.07
CA SER A 35 -8.31 -28.21 -35.59
C SER A 35 -6.89 -27.63 -35.65
N GLY A 36 -5.87 -28.45 -35.91
CA GLY A 36 -4.47 -28.05 -35.81
C GLY A 36 -3.99 -27.77 -34.38
N LEU A 37 -4.77 -28.15 -33.36
CA LEU A 37 -4.40 -28.03 -31.94
C LEU A 37 -3.80 -29.33 -31.42
N SER A 38 -3.00 -29.28 -30.36
CA SER A 38 -2.50 -30.50 -29.73
C SER A 38 -3.60 -31.22 -28.93
N VAL A 39 -3.51 -32.55 -28.85
CA VAL A 39 -4.40 -33.38 -28.00
C VAL A 39 -4.40 -32.90 -26.55
N ARG A 40 -3.23 -32.46 -26.05
CA ARG A 40 -3.09 -31.86 -24.71
C ARG A 40 -3.88 -30.54 -24.59
N ALA A 41 -3.85 -29.68 -25.61
CA ALA A 41 -4.62 -28.44 -25.60
C ALA A 41 -6.13 -28.71 -25.57
N ILE A 42 -6.62 -29.66 -26.36
CA ILE A 42 -8.03 -30.08 -26.36
C ILE A 42 -8.42 -30.65 -25.00
N ARG A 43 -7.63 -31.58 -24.46
CA ARG A 43 -7.87 -32.15 -23.13
C ARG A 43 -7.94 -31.08 -22.06
N ASN A 44 -7.03 -30.09 -22.07
CA ASN A 44 -7.05 -29.00 -21.10
C ASN A 44 -8.25 -28.06 -21.25
N LEU A 45 -8.82 -27.95 -22.46
CA LEU A 45 -10.03 -27.17 -22.70
C LEU A 45 -11.28 -27.91 -22.24
N GLU A 46 -11.39 -29.20 -22.54
CA GLU A 46 -12.50 -30.07 -22.11
C GLU A 46 -12.56 -30.23 -20.59
N THR A 47 -11.40 -30.38 -19.95
CA THR A 47 -11.28 -30.54 -18.48
C THR A 47 -11.32 -29.22 -17.70
N GLY A 48 -11.37 -28.08 -18.39
CA GLY A 48 -11.43 -26.77 -17.73
C GLY A 48 -10.09 -26.29 -17.11
N HIS A 49 -8.98 -26.97 -17.40
CA HIS A 49 -7.64 -26.53 -16.96
C HIS A 49 -7.14 -25.27 -17.68
N THR A 50 -7.72 -24.92 -18.83
CA THR A 50 -7.41 -23.67 -19.55
C THR A 50 -8.43 -22.58 -19.21
N ALA A 51 -8.08 -21.70 -18.27
CA ALA A 51 -8.97 -20.64 -17.77
C ALA A 51 -9.30 -19.54 -18.81
N ARG A 52 -8.39 -19.28 -19.76
CA ARG A 52 -8.59 -18.32 -20.87
C ARG A 52 -8.08 -18.92 -22.19
N PRO A 53 -8.90 -19.69 -22.90
CA PRO A 53 -8.56 -20.17 -24.24
C PRO A 53 -8.36 -18.97 -25.18
N ARG A 54 -7.36 -19.03 -26.07
CA ARG A 54 -7.22 -18.02 -27.12
C ARG A 54 -8.45 -18.05 -28.02
N ARG A 55 -8.96 -16.88 -28.41
CA ARG A 55 -10.12 -16.76 -29.31
C ARG A 55 -9.93 -17.56 -30.60
N GLN A 56 -8.72 -17.50 -31.17
CA GLN A 56 -8.32 -18.25 -32.35
C GLN A 56 -8.43 -19.78 -32.14
N SER A 57 -8.02 -20.31 -30.98
CA SER A 57 -8.16 -21.74 -30.67
C SER A 57 -9.61 -22.18 -30.58
N LEU A 58 -10.50 -21.33 -30.05
CA LEU A 58 -11.94 -21.62 -30.03
C LEU A 58 -12.58 -21.53 -31.41
N GLN A 59 -12.09 -20.66 -32.29
CA GLN A 59 -12.52 -20.58 -33.68
C GLN A 59 -12.11 -21.83 -34.46
N LEU A 60 -10.85 -22.26 -34.32
CA LEU A 60 -10.35 -23.49 -34.93
C LEU A 60 -11.13 -24.74 -34.47
N LEU A 61 -11.50 -24.80 -33.18
CA LEU A 61 -12.34 -25.89 -32.67
C LEU A 61 -13.76 -25.82 -33.21
N ALA A 62 -14.37 -24.64 -33.27
CA ALA A 62 -15.72 -24.50 -33.80
C ALA A 62 -15.79 -24.88 -35.29
N GLU A 63 -14.76 -24.53 -36.06
CA GLU A 63 -14.60 -24.92 -37.47
C GLU A 63 -14.41 -26.44 -37.60
N ALA A 64 -13.49 -27.04 -36.82
CA ALA A 64 -13.23 -28.47 -36.85
C ALA A 64 -14.43 -29.34 -36.41
N LEU A 65 -15.31 -28.79 -35.57
CA LEU A 65 -16.56 -29.41 -35.11
C LEU A 65 -17.74 -29.14 -36.04
N GLY A 66 -17.57 -28.35 -37.11
CA GLY A 66 -18.64 -28.03 -38.05
C GLY A 66 -19.77 -27.16 -37.47
N LEU A 67 -19.49 -26.40 -36.40
CA LEU A 67 -20.53 -25.64 -35.72
C LEU A 67 -20.93 -24.39 -36.53
N PRO A 68 -22.24 -24.13 -36.73
CA PRO A 68 -22.71 -22.92 -37.40
C PRO A 68 -22.27 -21.67 -36.61
N SER A 69 -22.07 -20.54 -37.29
CA SER A 69 -21.46 -19.33 -36.70
C SER A 69 -22.18 -18.80 -35.45
N ARG A 70 -23.49 -19.07 -35.32
CA ARG A 70 -24.29 -18.73 -34.13
C ARG A 70 -23.94 -19.58 -32.90
N GLU A 71 -23.56 -20.84 -33.09
CA GLU A 71 -23.16 -21.76 -32.02
C GLU A 71 -21.69 -21.59 -31.64
N ALA A 72 -20.82 -21.29 -32.60
CA ALA A 72 -19.45 -20.83 -32.33
C ALA A 72 -19.45 -19.58 -31.42
N GLY A 73 -20.39 -18.64 -31.67
CA GLY A 73 -20.62 -17.47 -30.83
C GLY A 73 -21.14 -17.82 -29.41
N ARG A 74 -21.87 -18.93 -29.25
CA ARG A 74 -22.30 -19.44 -27.94
C ARG A 74 -21.14 -20.04 -27.15
N LEU A 75 -20.27 -20.85 -27.76
CA LEU A 75 -19.09 -21.40 -27.08
C LEU A 75 -18.20 -20.29 -26.50
N LEU A 76 -18.04 -19.18 -27.21
CA LEU A 76 -17.29 -18.00 -26.72
C LEU A 76 -17.91 -17.31 -25.50
N ARG A 77 -19.21 -17.53 -25.25
CA ARG A 77 -20.00 -16.91 -24.17
C ARG A 77 -20.29 -17.87 -23.01
N LEU A 78 -20.01 -19.18 -23.15
CA LEU A 78 -20.28 -20.14 -22.09
C LEU A 78 -19.37 -19.92 -20.87
N PRO A 79 -19.91 -20.06 -19.65
CA PRO A 79 -19.10 -20.04 -18.44
C PRO A 79 -18.05 -21.15 -18.48
N ARG A 80 -16.83 -20.88 -18.01
CA ARG A 80 -15.74 -21.87 -18.08
C ARG A 80 -15.79 -22.72 -16.81
N ALA A 81 -15.95 -24.03 -16.96
CA ALA A 81 -15.75 -24.96 -15.85
C ALA A 81 -14.31 -24.80 -15.38
N GLY A 82 -14.11 -24.50 -14.10
CA GLY A 82 -12.79 -24.20 -13.55
C GLY A 82 -12.57 -22.74 -13.13
N SER A 83 -13.57 -21.85 -13.19
CA SER A 83 -13.68 -20.89 -12.09
C SER A 83 -14.30 -21.66 -10.94
N PRO A 84 -13.57 -22.00 -9.85
CA PRO A 84 -14.25 -22.35 -8.63
C PRO A 84 -15.13 -21.15 -8.31
N ALA A 85 -16.45 -21.30 -8.45
CA ALA A 85 -17.33 -20.68 -7.49
C ALA A 85 -16.71 -21.05 -6.15
N ALA A 86 -16.24 -20.04 -5.41
CA ALA A 86 -15.71 -20.25 -4.09
C ALA A 86 -16.65 -21.22 -3.37
N PRO A 87 -16.13 -22.29 -2.72
CA PRO A 87 -17.00 -23.13 -1.90
C PRO A 87 -17.81 -22.19 -1.01
N PRO A 88 -19.13 -22.41 -0.83
CA PRO A 88 -19.91 -21.60 0.10
C PRO A 88 -19.22 -21.69 1.47
N GLY A 89 -18.47 -20.65 1.82
CA GLY A 89 -17.57 -20.67 2.99
C GLY A 89 -16.12 -20.18 2.79
N ALA A 90 -15.61 -19.90 1.58
CA ALA A 90 -14.32 -19.19 1.48
C ALA A 90 -14.52 -17.72 1.91
N ALA A 91 -14.20 -17.43 3.17
CA ALA A 91 -14.36 -16.11 3.75
C ALA A 91 -13.67 -15.05 2.87
N VAL A 92 -14.45 -14.09 2.37
CA VAL A 92 -13.92 -12.91 1.70
C VAL A 92 -13.02 -12.18 2.71
N PRO A 93 -11.74 -11.93 2.40
CA PRO A 93 -10.85 -11.29 3.36
C PRO A 93 -11.35 -9.88 3.68
N ALA A 94 -11.45 -9.58 4.96
CA ALA A 94 -11.83 -8.27 5.49
C ALA A 94 -10.80 -7.86 6.54
N GLU A 95 -9.56 -7.66 6.10
CA GLU A 95 -8.40 -7.50 7.00
C GLU A 95 -8.07 -6.04 7.33
N LEU A 96 -8.84 -5.07 6.83
CA LEU A 96 -8.57 -3.65 7.11
C LEU A 96 -8.67 -3.38 8.63
N PRO A 97 -7.62 -2.81 9.26
CA PRO A 97 -7.71 -2.24 10.59
C PRO A 97 -8.82 -1.19 10.66
N ALA A 98 -9.29 -0.86 11.87
CA ALA A 98 -10.33 0.15 12.04
C ALA A 98 -9.95 1.49 11.38
N ALA A 99 -10.90 2.09 10.67
CA ALA A 99 -10.75 3.42 10.11
C ALA A 99 -10.42 4.44 11.22
N PRO A 100 -9.60 5.47 10.93
CA PRO A 100 -9.48 6.62 11.81
C PRO A 100 -10.88 7.19 12.11
N ARG A 101 -11.24 7.32 13.39
CA ARG A 101 -12.58 7.79 13.78
C ARG A 101 -12.80 9.27 13.47
N HIS A 102 -11.76 10.06 13.60
CA HIS A 102 -11.80 11.51 13.34
C HIS A 102 -11.48 11.81 11.88
N ARG A 103 -11.97 12.96 11.39
CA ARG A 103 -11.60 13.50 10.08
C ARG A 103 -10.09 13.79 10.06
N LEU A 104 -9.46 13.53 8.93
CA LEU A 104 -8.04 13.82 8.74
C LEU A 104 -7.88 15.28 8.30
N VAL A 105 -7.60 16.16 9.27
CA VAL A 105 -7.41 17.59 9.03
C VAL A 105 -6.33 17.81 7.96
N GLY A 106 -6.61 18.68 6.99
CA GLY A 106 -5.69 19.01 5.89
C GLY A 106 -5.49 17.93 4.83
N ARG A 107 -6.28 16.84 4.88
CA ARG A 107 -6.10 15.67 3.99
C ARG A 107 -7.31 15.36 3.13
N ASP A 108 -8.32 16.22 3.10
CA ASP A 108 -9.57 15.94 2.37
C ASP A 108 -9.33 15.81 0.85
N ALA A 109 -8.60 16.75 0.26
CA ALA A 109 -8.28 16.71 -1.18
C ALA A 109 -7.46 15.46 -1.54
N LEU A 110 -6.43 15.14 -0.75
CA LEU A 110 -5.62 13.93 -0.94
C LEU A 110 -6.44 12.65 -0.78
N THR A 111 -7.38 12.61 0.16
CA THR A 111 -8.30 11.47 0.35
C THR A 111 -9.21 11.32 -0.87
N ALA A 112 -9.78 12.43 -1.38
CA ALA A 112 -10.60 12.44 -2.58
C ALA A 112 -9.80 11.98 -3.82
N GLU A 113 -8.57 12.46 -3.99
CA GLU A 113 -7.70 12.03 -5.10
C GLU A 113 -7.37 10.54 -5.02
N LEU A 114 -6.99 10.04 -3.83
CA LEU A 114 -6.70 8.61 -3.61
C LEU A 114 -7.92 7.75 -3.90
N THR A 115 -9.09 8.13 -3.39
CA THR A 115 -10.32 7.36 -3.57
C THR A 115 -10.80 7.37 -5.01
N ALA A 116 -10.71 8.51 -5.70
CA ALA A 116 -10.98 8.62 -7.13
C ALA A 116 -10.02 7.73 -7.93
N ARG A 117 -8.72 7.76 -7.61
CA ARG A 117 -7.71 6.93 -8.27
C ARG A 117 -7.98 5.44 -8.13
N LEU A 118 -8.39 5.00 -6.95
CA LEU A 118 -8.73 3.61 -6.62
C LEU A 118 -10.10 3.19 -7.16
N ALA A 119 -10.97 4.15 -7.49
CA ALA A 119 -12.29 3.91 -8.05
C ALA A 119 -12.29 3.74 -9.57
N LEU A 120 -11.19 4.08 -10.25
CA LEU A 120 -11.07 3.92 -11.71
C LEU A 120 -11.29 2.44 -12.09
N THR A 121 -12.30 2.20 -12.91
CA THR A 121 -12.71 0.87 -13.39
C THR A 121 -12.13 0.49 -14.74
N GLU A 122 -11.50 1.46 -15.43
CA GLU A 122 -10.88 1.23 -16.73
C GLU A 122 -9.69 0.29 -16.59
N PRO A 123 -9.55 -0.72 -17.49
CA PRO A 123 -8.34 -1.53 -17.56
C PRO A 123 -7.16 -0.62 -17.92
N GLY A 124 -6.40 -0.26 -16.91
CA GLY A 124 -5.15 0.46 -17.03
C GLY A 124 -4.22 -0.11 -15.99
N HIS A 125 -3.09 -0.66 -16.48
CA HIS A 125 -1.88 -1.17 -15.80
C HIS A 125 -1.97 -1.18 -14.29
N GLY A 126 -1.70 -2.30 -13.62
CA GLY A 126 -1.75 -2.45 -12.17
C GLY A 126 -0.90 -1.40 -11.43
N ARG A 127 -1.41 -0.19 -11.33
CA ARG A 127 -0.66 1.02 -10.97
C ARG A 127 -0.96 1.30 -9.51
N PRO A 128 0.07 1.32 -8.66
CA PRO A 128 -0.14 1.52 -7.25
C PRO A 128 -0.50 2.99 -6.98
N ALA A 129 -1.31 3.20 -5.95
CA ALA A 129 -1.42 4.50 -5.29
C ALA A 129 -0.44 4.50 -4.13
N VAL A 130 0.55 5.39 -4.16
CA VAL A 130 1.67 5.44 -3.21
C VAL A 130 1.65 6.76 -2.45
N VAL A 131 1.60 6.66 -1.13
CA VAL A 131 1.72 7.78 -0.19
C VAL A 131 3.07 7.68 0.49
N VAL A 132 3.91 8.69 0.31
CA VAL A 132 5.27 8.77 0.85
C VAL A 132 5.36 9.94 1.83
N GLY A 133 6.20 9.85 2.86
CA GLY A 133 6.38 10.93 3.83
C GLY A 133 7.11 10.50 5.10
N PRO A 134 7.47 11.46 5.98
CA PRO A 134 8.27 11.16 7.16
C PRO A 134 7.48 10.40 8.24
N PRO A 135 8.16 9.84 9.26
CA PRO A 135 7.52 9.27 10.44
C PRO A 135 6.56 10.28 11.10
N GLY A 136 5.38 9.82 11.52
CA GLY A 136 4.39 10.68 12.17
C GLY A 136 3.54 11.58 11.24
N ALA A 137 3.80 11.59 9.92
CA ALA A 137 3.05 12.40 8.94
C ALA A 137 1.59 11.96 8.70
N GLY A 138 1.17 10.81 9.27
CA GLY A 138 -0.20 10.29 9.14
C GLY A 138 -0.48 9.43 7.91
N LYS A 139 0.55 8.83 7.29
CA LYS A 139 0.43 7.97 6.09
C LYS A 139 -0.56 6.81 6.29
N THR A 140 -0.37 6.04 7.35
CA THR A 140 -1.24 4.91 7.71
C THR A 140 -2.69 5.35 7.85
N SER A 141 -2.94 6.46 8.56
CA SER A 141 -4.30 7.01 8.73
C SER A 141 -4.92 7.40 7.39
N LEU A 142 -4.17 8.07 6.52
CA LEU A 142 -4.63 8.48 5.19
C LEU A 142 -4.98 7.27 4.31
N VAL A 143 -4.08 6.28 4.26
CA VAL A 143 -4.27 5.05 3.50
C VAL A 143 -5.47 4.25 4.01
N LEU A 144 -5.62 4.08 5.33
CA LEU A 144 -6.77 3.40 5.91
C LEU A 144 -8.08 4.14 5.66
N ARG A 145 -8.09 5.48 5.78
CA ARG A 145 -9.28 6.29 5.47
C ARG A 145 -9.72 6.07 4.02
N ALA A 146 -8.80 6.21 3.06
CA ALA A 146 -9.09 5.99 1.65
C ALA A 146 -9.56 4.54 1.38
N ALA A 147 -8.89 3.56 1.97
CA ALA A 147 -9.25 2.14 1.83
C ALA A 147 -10.67 1.84 2.32
N HIS A 148 -11.06 2.42 3.47
CA HIS A 148 -12.41 2.28 4.00
C HIS A 148 -13.48 2.92 3.11
N GLU A 149 -13.19 4.07 2.51
CA GLU A 149 -14.13 4.75 1.60
C GLU A 149 -14.36 3.97 0.30
N VAL A 150 -13.34 3.26 -0.20
CA VAL A 150 -13.46 2.47 -1.44
C VAL A 150 -13.75 0.98 -1.22
N ARG A 151 -13.77 0.48 0.02
CA ARG A 151 -13.90 -0.97 0.31
C ARG A 151 -15.05 -1.66 -0.42
N GLY A 152 -16.19 -0.97 -0.58
CA GLY A 152 -17.38 -1.50 -1.26
C GLY A 152 -17.17 -1.75 -2.76
N ARG A 153 -16.12 -1.17 -3.37
CA ARG A 153 -15.72 -1.39 -4.76
C ARG A 153 -14.86 -2.65 -4.95
N PHE A 154 -14.47 -3.31 -3.86
CA PHE A 154 -13.63 -4.51 -3.85
C PHE A 154 -14.38 -5.67 -3.18
N PRO A 155 -15.40 -6.24 -3.88
CA PRO A 155 -16.28 -7.26 -3.33
C PRO A 155 -15.57 -8.59 -3.03
N ASP A 156 -14.42 -8.82 -3.67
CA ASP A 156 -13.62 -10.03 -3.43
C ASP A 156 -12.65 -9.88 -2.25
N GLY A 157 -12.71 -8.74 -1.55
CA GLY A 157 -12.12 -8.53 -0.23
C GLY A 157 -11.05 -7.45 -0.17
N GLN A 158 -10.54 -7.24 1.04
CA GLN A 158 -9.46 -6.31 1.34
C GLN A 158 -8.41 -7.01 2.22
N VAL A 159 -7.14 -6.88 1.82
CA VAL A 159 -6.00 -7.43 2.55
C VAL A 159 -5.14 -6.28 3.03
N PHE A 160 -4.82 -6.25 4.32
CA PHE A 160 -3.91 -5.27 4.91
C PHE A 160 -2.66 -5.97 5.41
N VAL A 161 -1.50 -5.43 5.07
CA VAL A 161 -0.22 -5.93 5.58
C VAL A 161 0.60 -4.76 6.09
N ASP A 162 0.85 -4.76 7.40
CA ASP A 162 1.90 -3.94 8.01
C ASP A 162 3.24 -4.67 7.87
N LEU A 163 4.11 -4.15 7.01
CA LEU A 163 5.41 -4.74 6.69
C LEU A 163 6.45 -4.50 7.79
N HIS A 164 6.12 -3.71 8.82
CA HIS A 164 7.03 -3.41 9.92
C HIS A 164 6.34 -3.47 11.29
N ARG A 165 5.70 -4.61 11.59
CA ARG A 165 5.20 -4.88 12.94
C ARG A 165 6.39 -4.93 13.90
N ALA A 166 6.29 -4.18 15.00
CA ALA A 166 7.28 -4.22 16.07
C ALA A 166 7.53 -5.69 16.48
N ALA A 167 8.80 -6.11 16.47
CA ALA A 167 9.32 -7.45 16.79
C ALA A 167 9.28 -8.57 15.70
N SER A 168 8.96 -8.30 14.42
CA SER A 168 9.12 -9.29 13.34
C SER A 168 10.33 -9.04 12.43
N LEU A 169 10.90 -10.11 11.86
CA LEU A 169 11.86 -10.03 10.74
C LEU A 169 11.24 -9.22 9.56
N PRO A 170 12.06 -8.46 8.80
CA PRO A 170 11.56 -7.72 7.64
C PRO A 170 10.82 -8.62 6.66
N PHE A 171 9.68 -8.18 6.15
CA PHE A 171 8.95 -8.91 5.11
C PHE A 171 9.75 -8.95 3.81
N THR A 172 10.30 -10.11 3.46
CA THR A 172 10.80 -10.34 2.11
C THR A 172 9.62 -10.37 1.11
N PRO A 173 9.84 -10.02 -0.17
CA PRO A 173 8.80 -10.10 -1.20
C PRO A 173 8.09 -11.46 -1.23
N ASP A 174 8.83 -12.55 -1.03
CA ASP A 174 8.27 -13.91 -1.10
C ASP A 174 7.41 -14.24 0.12
N VAL A 175 7.79 -13.76 1.32
CA VAL A 175 6.95 -13.89 2.53
C VAL A 175 5.66 -13.10 2.37
N LEU A 176 5.74 -11.90 1.80
CA LEU A 176 4.58 -11.05 1.50
C LEU A 176 3.62 -11.73 0.51
N VAL A 177 4.13 -12.21 -0.62
CA VAL A 177 3.36 -12.93 -1.64
C VAL A 177 2.63 -14.12 -1.03
N ARG A 178 3.33 -14.94 -0.25
CA ARG A 178 2.72 -16.10 0.43
C ARG A 178 1.68 -15.69 1.46
N ARG A 179 1.89 -14.59 2.20
CA ARG A 179 0.91 -14.07 3.17
C ARG A 179 -0.39 -13.64 2.48
N ILE A 180 -0.29 -12.90 1.38
CA ILE A 180 -1.44 -12.42 0.62
C ILE A 180 -2.18 -13.60 -0.01
N LEU A 181 -1.49 -14.58 -0.59
CA LEU A 181 -2.11 -15.80 -1.10
C LEU A 181 -2.92 -16.55 -0.03
N ARG A 182 -2.42 -16.62 1.21
CA ARG A 182 -3.18 -17.21 2.32
C ARG A 182 -4.43 -16.39 2.66
N SER A 183 -4.34 -15.07 2.68
CA SER A 183 -5.51 -14.18 2.88
C SER A 183 -6.58 -14.39 1.81
N LEU A 184 -6.17 -14.66 0.57
CA LEU A 184 -7.07 -14.91 -0.55
C LEU A 184 -7.68 -16.33 -0.56
N GLY A 185 -7.47 -17.12 0.50
CA GLY A 185 -8.03 -18.47 0.64
C GLY A 185 -7.25 -19.57 -0.09
N GLY A 186 -5.98 -19.33 -0.44
CA GLY A 186 -5.11 -20.37 -1.01
C GLY A 186 -4.74 -21.44 0.03
N THR A 187 -5.02 -22.71 -0.25
CA THR A 187 -4.86 -23.83 0.70
C THR A 187 -3.41 -24.18 1.04
N ARG A 188 -2.44 -23.80 0.20
CA ARG A 188 -1.00 -23.77 0.52
C ARG A 188 -0.27 -22.95 -0.54
N ALA A 189 0.48 -21.93 -0.13
CA ALA A 189 1.30 -21.19 -1.09
C ALA A 189 2.51 -22.05 -1.51
N PRO A 190 2.89 -22.07 -2.80
CA PRO A 190 4.07 -22.80 -3.26
C PRO A 190 5.32 -22.42 -2.48
N GLU A 191 6.21 -23.39 -2.27
CA GLU A 191 7.53 -23.12 -1.70
C GLU A 191 8.40 -22.36 -2.70
N ASN A 192 8.29 -22.71 -3.99
CA ASN A 192 8.94 -22.01 -5.09
C ASN A 192 8.41 -20.56 -5.22
N PRO A 193 9.29 -19.54 -5.09
CA PRO A 193 8.91 -18.13 -5.22
C PRO A 193 8.24 -17.76 -6.55
N GLU A 194 8.72 -18.28 -7.67
CA GLU A 194 8.17 -17.97 -9.00
C GLU A 194 6.76 -18.52 -9.17
N GLU A 195 6.52 -19.75 -8.72
CA GLU A 195 5.18 -20.33 -8.71
C GLU A 195 4.22 -19.57 -7.80
N ALA A 196 4.69 -19.14 -6.62
CA ALA A 196 3.89 -18.34 -5.70
C ALA A 196 3.50 -16.99 -6.32
N ARG A 197 4.45 -16.30 -6.98
CA ARG A 197 4.18 -15.06 -7.71
C ARG A 197 3.21 -15.28 -8.86
N ALA A 198 3.36 -16.37 -9.62
CA ALA A 198 2.45 -16.70 -10.70
C ALA A 198 1.00 -16.94 -10.20
N ARG A 199 0.83 -17.68 -9.09
CA ARG A 199 -0.49 -17.88 -8.47
C ARG A 199 -1.09 -16.60 -7.93
N LEU A 200 -0.27 -15.71 -7.36
CA LEU A 200 -0.73 -14.41 -6.88
C LEU A 200 -1.24 -13.56 -8.04
N ARG A 201 -0.49 -13.48 -9.15
CA ARG A 201 -0.91 -12.78 -10.36
C ARG A 201 -2.22 -13.34 -10.91
N ASP A 202 -2.36 -14.67 -10.99
CA ASP A 202 -3.60 -15.31 -11.43
C ASP A 202 -4.79 -14.94 -10.51
N ALA A 203 -4.60 -14.99 -9.19
CA ALA A 203 -5.63 -14.62 -8.22
C ALA A 203 -6.06 -13.15 -8.35
N LEU A 204 -5.11 -12.21 -8.41
CA LEU A 204 -5.39 -10.77 -8.54
C LEU A 204 -5.99 -10.39 -9.91
N SER A 205 -5.69 -11.15 -10.97
CA SER A 205 -6.26 -10.94 -12.31
C SER A 205 -7.74 -11.34 -12.43
N ARG A 206 -8.21 -12.23 -11.56
CA ARG A 206 -9.59 -12.76 -11.57
C ARG A 206 -10.52 -12.11 -10.55
N ARG A 207 -9.95 -11.38 -9.59
CA ARG A 207 -10.67 -10.81 -8.45
C ARG A 207 -10.53 -9.29 -8.40
N ARG A 208 -11.44 -8.67 -7.67
CA ARG A 208 -11.47 -7.26 -7.29
C ARG A 208 -11.11 -7.15 -5.81
N VAL A 209 -9.81 -7.22 -5.53
CA VAL A 209 -9.27 -7.12 -4.17
C VAL A 209 -8.56 -5.79 -3.99
N LEU A 210 -8.73 -5.17 -2.82
CA LEU A 210 -7.86 -4.07 -2.40
C LEU A 210 -6.71 -4.62 -1.55
N VAL A 211 -5.48 -4.40 -1.98
CA VAL A 211 -4.28 -4.73 -1.19
C VAL A 211 -3.71 -3.44 -0.64
N VAL A 212 -3.66 -3.34 0.69
CA VAL A 212 -3.08 -2.21 1.40
C VAL A 212 -1.77 -2.65 2.04
N LEU A 213 -0.67 -2.01 1.65
CA LEU A 213 0.65 -2.21 2.24
C LEU A 213 1.04 -1.00 3.06
N ASP A 214 1.27 -1.19 4.36
CA ASP A 214 1.83 -0.16 5.22
C ASP A 214 3.31 -0.44 5.51
N ASN A 215 4.07 0.64 5.69
CA ASN A 215 5.51 0.61 5.93
C ASN A 215 6.33 -0.12 4.84
N VAL A 216 6.02 0.11 3.56
CA VAL A 216 6.85 -0.39 2.43
C VAL A 216 8.24 0.25 2.44
N ASP A 217 9.25 -0.57 2.19
CA ASP A 217 10.67 -0.16 2.15
C ASP A 217 11.33 -0.35 0.78
N SER A 218 10.73 -1.16 -0.11
CA SER A 218 11.25 -1.38 -1.46
C SER A 218 10.18 -1.66 -2.51
N GLU A 219 10.47 -1.29 -3.75
CA GLU A 219 9.62 -1.59 -4.91
C GLU A 219 9.46 -3.10 -5.12
N ALA A 220 10.46 -3.89 -4.74
CA ALA A 220 10.42 -5.35 -4.84
C ALA A 220 9.27 -5.97 -4.03
N GLN A 221 8.80 -5.32 -2.96
CA GLN A 221 7.63 -5.75 -2.20
C GLN A 221 6.31 -5.44 -2.94
N VAL A 222 6.31 -4.43 -3.80
CA VAL A 222 5.10 -3.93 -4.47
C VAL A 222 4.93 -4.57 -5.86
N ARG A 223 6.01 -4.67 -6.65
CA ARG A 223 5.99 -5.18 -8.04
C ARG A 223 5.23 -6.50 -8.23
N PRO A 224 5.34 -7.51 -7.35
CA PRO A 224 4.60 -8.77 -7.52
C PRO A 224 3.08 -8.65 -7.48
N LEU A 225 2.56 -7.54 -6.93
CA LEU A 225 1.13 -7.26 -6.79
C LEU A 225 0.56 -6.46 -7.98
N LEU A 226 1.43 -5.95 -8.84
CA LEU A 226 1.05 -5.13 -9.98
C LEU A 226 0.70 -6.07 -11.13
N VAL A 227 -0.61 -6.22 -11.37
CA VAL A 227 -1.16 -7.06 -12.44
C VAL A 227 -1.84 -6.17 -13.45
N ASP A 228 -1.35 -6.22 -14.69
CA ASP A 228 -1.97 -5.53 -15.82
C ASP A 228 -3.35 -6.11 -16.13
N ASP A 229 -4.27 -5.25 -16.58
CA ASP A 229 -5.67 -5.59 -16.90
C ASP A 229 -6.48 -6.22 -15.75
N GLY A 230 -5.95 -6.18 -14.52
CA GLY A 230 -6.63 -6.60 -13.31
C GLY A 230 -7.58 -5.54 -12.78
N ARG A 231 -8.60 -5.96 -12.01
CA ARG A 231 -9.53 -5.06 -11.30
C ARG A 231 -9.20 -4.91 -9.81
N SER A 232 -8.07 -5.48 -9.39
CA SER A 232 -7.53 -5.31 -8.05
C SER A 232 -6.70 -4.03 -7.98
N ALA A 233 -6.64 -3.42 -6.80
CA ALA A 233 -5.88 -2.20 -6.58
C ALA A 233 -4.86 -2.37 -5.45
N VAL A 234 -3.73 -1.66 -5.57
CA VAL A 234 -2.67 -1.66 -4.57
C VAL A 234 -2.51 -0.24 -4.01
N LEU A 235 -2.67 -0.10 -2.70
CA LEU A 235 -2.49 1.15 -1.97
C LEU A 235 -1.31 1.00 -1.00
N VAL A 236 -0.35 1.91 -1.08
CA VAL A 236 0.93 1.80 -0.40
C VAL A 236 1.17 3.03 0.47
N ALA A 237 1.55 2.82 1.72
CA ALA A 237 2.23 3.80 2.54
C ALA A 237 3.71 3.42 2.68
N ALA A 238 4.59 4.35 2.30
CA ALA A 238 6.03 4.14 2.31
C ALA A 238 6.76 5.29 3.03
N ARG A 239 7.93 4.99 3.58
CA ARG A 239 8.82 6.01 4.17
C ARG A 239 9.97 6.38 3.23
N ARG A 240 10.07 5.66 2.12
CA ARG A 240 11.01 5.89 1.02
C ARG A 240 10.22 6.12 -0.26
N GLU A 241 10.73 6.94 -1.16
CA GLU A 241 10.14 7.04 -2.49
C GLU A 241 10.31 5.75 -3.28
N LEU A 242 9.29 5.40 -4.05
CA LEU A 242 9.25 4.18 -4.85
C LEU A 242 9.27 4.52 -6.34
N SER A 243 10.25 5.34 -6.73
CA SER A 243 10.30 6.05 -8.02
C SER A 243 10.48 5.11 -9.21
N ALA A 244 10.93 3.87 -8.97
CA ALA A 244 11.10 2.86 -10.02
C ALA A 244 9.80 2.05 -10.28
N LEU A 245 8.69 2.34 -9.61
CA LEU A 245 7.38 1.75 -9.93
C LEU A 245 6.79 2.39 -11.19
N PRO A 246 6.06 1.62 -12.02
CA PRO A 246 5.44 2.13 -13.23
C PRO A 246 4.44 3.26 -12.91
N ASP A 247 4.32 4.27 -13.79
CA ASP A 247 3.53 5.51 -13.66
C ASP A 247 2.27 5.38 -12.79
N GLY A 248 2.50 5.50 -11.48
CA GLY A 248 1.52 5.36 -10.41
C GLY A 248 1.02 6.71 -9.94
N PHE A 249 0.04 6.70 -9.05
CA PHE A 249 -0.29 7.90 -8.30
C PHE A 249 0.67 8.01 -7.13
N HIS A 250 1.65 8.92 -7.19
CA HIS A 250 2.58 9.17 -6.10
C HIS A 250 2.25 10.51 -5.43
N ARG A 251 2.05 10.50 -4.12
CA ARG A 251 1.87 11.71 -3.31
C ARG A 251 2.81 11.71 -2.13
N ARG A 252 3.57 12.78 -2.01
CA ARG A 252 4.34 13.09 -0.81
C ARG A 252 3.42 13.82 0.18
N ILE A 253 3.45 13.41 1.43
CA ILE A 253 2.78 14.09 2.53
C ILE A 253 3.81 14.50 3.58
N GLY A 254 3.75 15.75 4.03
CA GLY A 254 4.61 16.28 5.10
C GLY A 254 3.85 16.53 6.39
N ALA A 255 4.41 17.37 7.25
CA ALA A 255 3.67 17.99 8.36
C ALA A 255 2.42 18.74 7.86
N LEU A 256 1.48 18.98 8.76
CA LEU A 256 0.38 19.92 8.50
C LEU A 256 0.93 21.35 8.48
N ASP A 257 0.30 22.21 7.68
CA ASP A 257 0.54 23.63 7.81
C ASP A 257 0.09 24.13 9.20
N ARG A 258 0.51 25.34 9.56
CA ARG A 258 0.24 25.92 10.87
C ARG A 258 -1.26 26.01 11.17
N GLN A 259 -2.09 26.34 10.18
CA GLN A 259 -3.53 26.51 10.37
C GLN A 259 -4.21 25.16 10.62
N ASP A 260 -3.85 24.14 9.85
CA ASP A 260 -4.36 22.79 9.99
C ASP A 260 -3.85 22.10 11.26
N ALA A 261 -2.60 22.32 11.64
CA ALA A 261 -2.07 21.84 12.91
C ALA A 261 -2.82 22.42 14.12
N HIS A 262 -3.08 23.73 14.11
CA HIS A 262 -3.91 24.38 15.13
C HIS A 262 -5.34 23.85 15.16
N ARG A 263 -5.94 23.68 13.99
CA ARG A 263 -7.30 23.15 13.86
C ARG A 263 -7.39 21.73 14.41
N MET A 264 -6.43 20.87 14.07
CA MET A 264 -6.36 19.50 14.59
C MET A 264 -6.24 19.48 16.11
N LEU A 265 -5.40 20.34 16.71
CA LEU A 265 -5.30 20.43 18.17
C LEU A 265 -6.60 20.94 18.80
N ALA A 266 -7.27 21.90 18.17
CA ALA A 266 -8.55 22.42 18.63
C ALA A 266 -9.69 21.40 18.54
N ASP A 267 -9.71 20.55 17.50
CA ASP A 267 -10.70 19.48 17.35
C ASP A 267 -10.55 18.42 18.45
N LEU A 268 -9.33 18.19 18.95
CA LEU A 268 -9.06 17.21 20.02
C LEU A 268 -9.31 17.76 21.42
N VAL A 269 -8.95 19.03 21.66
CA VAL A 269 -8.90 19.63 23.01
C VAL A 269 -10.08 20.58 23.28
N GLY A 270 -10.74 21.04 22.23
CA GLY A 270 -11.84 22.01 22.28
C GLY A 270 -11.40 23.45 22.01
N THR A 271 -12.17 24.16 21.19
CA THR A 271 -11.84 25.52 20.72
C THR A 271 -11.77 26.55 21.85
N ALA A 272 -12.58 26.41 22.90
CA ALA A 272 -12.56 27.33 24.05
C ALA A 272 -11.21 27.31 24.79
N ARG A 273 -10.67 26.11 25.02
CA ARG A 273 -9.37 25.93 25.72
C ARG A 273 -8.21 26.47 24.89
N ILE A 274 -8.22 26.24 23.57
CA ILE A 274 -7.23 26.82 22.65
C ILE A 274 -7.32 28.35 22.63
N ARG A 275 -8.52 28.94 22.65
CA ARG A 275 -8.69 30.40 22.67
C ARG A 275 -8.18 31.03 23.97
N ALA A 276 -8.37 30.35 25.11
CA ALA A 276 -7.89 30.80 26.41
C ALA A 276 -6.36 30.76 26.51
N GLY A 277 -5.72 29.75 25.91
CA GLY A 277 -4.27 29.56 25.93
C GLY A 277 -3.59 29.70 24.56
N ARG A 278 -3.92 30.75 23.78
CA ARG A 278 -3.48 30.88 22.37
C ARG A 278 -1.97 30.78 22.17
N GLN A 279 -1.18 31.46 23.00
CA GLN A 279 0.27 31.44 22.87
C GLN A 279 0.85 30.06 23.18
N ALA A 280 0.40 29.43 24.28
CA ALA A 280 0.82 28.07 24.62
C ALA A 280 0.40 27.04 23.55
N ALA A 281 -0.79 27.19 22.95
CA ALA A 281 -1.21 26.35 21.84
C ALA A 281 -0.28 26.48 20.62
N ARG A 282 0.23 27.68 20.33
CA ARG A 282 1.23 27.90 19.27
C ARG A 282 2.53 27.19 19.59
N SER A 283 3.04 27.36 20.82
CA SER A 283 4.27 26.70 21.26
C SER A 283 4.17 25.16 21.22
N VAL A 284 3.00 24.59 21.57
CA VAL A 284 2.75 23.15 21.42
C VAL A 284 2.78 22.73 19.94
N VAL A 285 2.09 23.45 19.06
CA VAL A 285 2.07 23.16 17.61
C VAL A 285 3.48 23.24 17.00
N GLU A 286 4.24 24.27 17.36
CA GLU A 286 5.62 24.48 16.93
C GLU A 286 6.53 23.35 17.43
N SER A 287 6.43 22.97 18.72
CA SER A 287 7.19 21.85 19.28
C SER A 287 6.81 20.50 18.67
N CYS A 288 5.58 20.35 18.22
CA CYS A 288 5.12 19.16 17.47
C CYS A 288 5.54 19.18 15.99
N ALA A 289 6.18 20.25 15.50
CA ALA A 289 6.60 20.43 14.11
C ALA A 289 5.47 20.19 13.09
N GLY A 290 4.21 20.45 13.48
CA GLY A 290 3.03 20.19 12.65
C GLY A 290 2.77 18.69 12.35
N LEU A 291 3.48 17.75 12.97
CA LEU A 291 3.30 16.31 12.72
C LEU A 291 1.96 15.82 13.29
N PRO A 292 1.06 15.21 12.47
CA PRO A 292 -0.22 14.71 12.95
C PRO A 292 -0.13 13.76 14.15
N LEU A 293 0.84 12.84 14.17
CA LEU A 293 1.00 11.91 15.29
C LEU A 293 1.37 12.65 16.60
N ALA A 294 2.27 13.62 16.52
CA ALA A 294 2.69 14.42 17.68
C ALA A 294 1.51 15.23 18.24
N LEU A 295 0.76 15.91 17.35
CA LEU A 295 -0.43 16.68 17.71
C LEU A 295 -1.54 15.80 18.30
N HIS A 296 -1.72 14.59 17.77
CA HIS A 296 -2.70 13.65 18.30
C HIS A 296 -2.34 13.22 19.73
N ILE A 297 -1.07 12.87 19.97
CA ILE A 297 -0.57 12.51 21.30
C ILE A 297 -0.71 13.69 22.27
N ALA A 298 -0.34 14.91 21.85
CA ALA A 298 -0.51 16.13 22.64
C ALA A 298 -1.98 16.38 23.00
N GLY A 299 -2.89 16.24 22.04
CA GLY A 299 -4.33 16.36 22.26
C GLY A 299 -4.86 15.33 23.25
N LEU A 300 -4.51 14.05 23.07
CA LEU A 300 -4.87 12.98 24.02
C LEU A 300 -4.31 13.24 25.42
N TRP A 301 -3.07 13.75 25.52
CA TRP A 301 -2.44 14.07 26.80
C TRP A 301 -3.22 15.14 27.56
N LEU A 302 -3.71 16.17 26.86
CA LEU A 302 -4.51 17.27 27.42
C LEU A 302 -5.95 16.87 27.74
N THR A 303 -6.55 16.00 26.93
CA THR A 303 -7.92 15.49 27.14
C THR A 303 -7.96 14.51 28.30
N ALA A 304 -6.92 13.67 28.46
CA ALA A 304 -6.77 12.79 29.61
C ALA A 304 -6.45 13.53 30.93
N ARG A 305 -6.05 14.81 30.85
CA ARG A 305 -5.65 15.62 32.02
C ARG A 305 -6.32 17.00 31.99
N PRO A 306 -7.63 17.10 32.30
CA PRO A 306 -8.36 18.36 32.24
C PRO A 306 -7.82 19.46 33.16
N HIS A 307 -7.19 19.08 34.28
CA HIS A 307 -6.58 20.00 35.26
C HIS A 307 -5.25 20.61 34.80
N ARG A 308 -4.61 20.05 33.76
CA ARG A 308 -3.35 20.58 33.21
C ARG A 308 -3.62 21.73 32.25
N SER A 309 -2.77 22.74 32.20
CA SER A 309 -2.91 23.83 31.23
C SER A 309 -2.25 23.48 29.89
N LEU A 310 -2.52 24.29 28.84
CA LEU A 310 -1.72 24.24 27.61
C LEU A 310 -0.27 24.66 27.87
N GLY A 311 -0.06 25.57 28.83
CA GLY A 311 1.27 26.02 29.26
C GLY A 311 2.10 24.86 29.83
N ASP A 312 1.50 24.03 30.68
CA ASP A 312 2.18 22.88 31.29
C ASP A 312 2.72 21.92 30.22
N LEU A 313 1.97 21.73 29.12
CA LEU A 313 2.44 20.92 28.00
C LEU A 313 3.48 21.65 27.17
N ALA A 314 3.30 22.95 26.91
CA ALA A 314 4.28 23.76 26.19
C ALA A 314 5.65 23.74 26.89
N ASP A 315 5.68 23.97 28.20
CA ASP A 315 6.90 23.95 29.01
C ASP A 315 7.56 22.57 28.98
N ARG A 316 6.76 21.51 29.07
CA ARG A 316 7.25 20.14 28.96
C ARG A 316 7.86 19.83 27.60
N LEU A 317 7.27 20.36 26.52
CA LEU A 317 7.78 20.17 25.16
C LEU A 317 8.91 21.14 24.80
N ALA A 318 9.15 22.19 25.59
CA ALA A 318 10.20 23.16 25.32
C ALA A 318 11.60 22.52 25.36
N ASP A 319 11.85 21.59 26.28
CA ASP A 319 13.12 20.87 26.38
C ASP A 319 13.27 19.82 25.26
N GLU A 320 14.12 20.11 24.28
CA GLU A 320 14.40 19.22 23.15
C GLU A 320 14.89 17.83 23.56
N ARG A 321 15.60 17.72 24.69
CA ARG A 321 16.18 16.45 25.17
C ARG A 321 15.09 15.45 25.58
N GLU A 322 14.02 15.98 26.17
CA GLU A 322 12.90 15.20 26.68
C GLU A 322 11.65 15.30 25.80
N ARG A 323 11.62 16.18 24.80
CA ARG A 323 10.48 16.42 23.91
C ARG A 323 9.99 15.13 23.24
N LEU A 324 10.89 14.41 22.57
CA LEU A 324 10.52 13.20 21.84
C LEU A 324 10.04 12.09 22.79
N ARG A 325 10.66 11.96 23.96
CA ARG A 325 10.26 11.02 25.02
C ARG A 325 8.95 11.42 25.68
N SER A 326 8.64 12.71 25.77
CA SER A 326 7.39 13.23 26.34
C SER A 326 6.18 13.07 25.43
N LEU A 327 6.39 12.92 24.11
CA LEU A 327 5.34 12.66 23.13
C LEU A 327 4.93 11.18 23.11
N HIS A 328 4.30 10.74 24.20
CA HIS A 328 3.62 9.45 24.29
C HIS A 328 2.31 9.51 25.12
N VAL A 329 1.33 8.65 24.76
CA VAL A 329 0.13 8.35 25.55
C VAL A 329 -0.26 6.90 25.30
N GLY A 330 -0.26 6.07 26.35
CA GLY A 330 -0.48 4.62 26.22
C GLY A 330 0.56 4.01 25.26
N ASP A 331 0.10 3.25 24.28
CA ASP A 331 0.95 2.62 23.27
C ASP A 331 1.32 3.57 22.10
N LEU A 332 0.75 4.77 22.06
CA LEU A 332 1.10 5.77 21.05
C LEU A 332 2.36 6.51 21.48
N SER A 333 3.42 6.42 20.66
CA SER A 333 4.71 7.05 20.94
C SER A 333 5.37 7.51 19.64
N LEU A 334 5.70 8.80 19.56
CA LEU A 334 6.47 9.33 18.44
C LEU A 334 7.90 8.77 18.46
N HIS A 335 8.51 8.67 19.64
CA HIS A 335 9.83 8.07 19.83
C HIS A 335 9.89 6.65 19.26
N THR A 336 8.91 5.80 19.59
CA THR A 336 8.85 4.41 19.10
C THR A 336 8.68 4.36 17.58
N SER A 337 7.85 5.24 17.00
CA SER A 337 7.67 5.32 15.55
C SER A 337 8.97 5.69 14.80
N VAL A 338 9.77 6.61 15.36
CA VAL A 338 11.06 7.01 14.79
C VAL A 338 12.11 5.93 15.01
N THR A 339 12.19 5.36 16.22
CA THR A 339 13.10 4.25 16.56
C THR A 339 12.92 3.08 15.61
N ALA A 340 11.67 2.67 15.36
CA ALA A 340 11.35 1.58 14.45
C ALA A 340 11.84 1.86 13.02
N TYR A 341 11.79 3.12 12.58
CA TYR A 341 12.33 3.51 11.28
C TYR A 341 13.85 3.50 11.27
N TYR A 342 14.46 4.13 12.29
CA TYR A 342 15.89 4.30 12.39
C TYR A 342 16.62 2.96 12.38
N ARG A 343 16.08 1.96 13.09
CA ARG A 343 16.64 0.60 13.13
C ARG A 343 16.67 -0.10 11.77
N LEU A 344 15.80 0.28 10.83
CA LEU A 344 15.79 -0.25 9.46
C LEU A 344 16.80 0.42 8.53
N LEU A 345 17.34 1.58 8.90
CA LEU A 345 18.27 2.29 8.04
C LEU A 345 19.58 1.48 7.89
N PRO A 346 20.21 1.46 6.71
CA PRO A 346 21.53 0.85 6.54
C PRO A 346 22.55 1.43 7.53
N PRO A 347 23.51 0.64 8.04
CA PRO A 347 24.51 1.13 9.00
C PRO A 347 25.24 2.41 8.57
N PRO A 348 25.72 2.56 7.31
CA PRO A 348 26.38 3.79 6.87
C PRO A 348 25.51 5.05 6.99
N LEU A 349 24.19 4.89 6.78
CA LEU A 349 23.24 5.98 6.87
C LEU A 349 23.00 6.39 8.33
N ARG A 350 22.92 5.41 9.24
CA ARG A 350 22.82 5.68 10.69
C ARG A 350 24.05 6.41 11.22
N ASP A 351 25.25 5.96 10.83
CA ASP A 351 26.50 6.60 11.23
C ASP A 351 26.59 8.04 10.70
N SER A 352 26.13 8.25 9.46
CA SER A 352 26.08 9.59 8.84
C SER A 352 25.10 10.50 9.57
N LEU A 353 23.91 10.01 9.92
CA LEU A 353 22.94 10.75 10.72
C LEU A 353 23.53 11.15 12.08
N HIS A 354 24.19 10.23 12.80
CA HIS A 354 24.85 10.55 14.07
C HIS A 354 25.90 11.66 13.94
N ARG A 355 26.67 11.69 12.85
CA ARG A 355 27.64 12.78 12.60
C ARG A 355 26.95 14.12 12.29
N LEU A 356 25.77 14.07 11.67
CA LEU A 356 24.94 15.23 11.37
C LEU A 356 24.30 15.89 12.60
N GLN A 357 24.28 15.23 13.78
CA GLN A 357 23.73 15.81 15.02
C GLN A 357 24.35 17.18 15.39
N SER A 358 25.58 17.42 14.95
CA SER A 358 26.39 18.59 15.29
C SER A 358 26.26 19.72 14.27
N VAL A 359 25.57 19.46 13.16
CA VAL A 359 25.27 20.47 12.15
C VAL A 359 23.95 21.09 12.57
N GLY A 360 23.87 22.42 12.60
CA GLY A 360 22.66 23.15 13.03
C GLY A 360 21.41 22.80 12.21
N ASP A 361 20.31 23.51 12.48
CA ASP A 361 19.00 23.14 11.91
C ASP A 361 19.00 22.97 10.39
N ASP A 362 19.78 23.79 9.67
CA ASP A 362 19.97 23.68 8.23
C ASP A 362 21.43 23.41 7.87
N PHE A 363 21.68 22.61 6.82
CA PHE A 363 23.01 22.25 6.33
C PHE A 363 23.11 22.19 4.80
N GLY A 364 24.31 22.39 4.27
CA GLY A 364 24.61 22.25 2.85
C GLY A 364 25.66 21.16 2.60
N VAL A 365 26.06 21.00 1.34
CA VAL A 365 27.06 20.00 0.92
C VAL A 365 28.39 20.20 1.65
N ASP A 366 28.80 21.44 1.90
CA ASP A 366 30.08 21.75 2.56
C ASP A 366 30.14 21.27 4.02
N GLN A 367 28.99 21.29 4.72
CA GLN A 367 28.90 20.74 6.07
C GLN A 367 29.02 19.21 6.06
N LEU A 368 28.46 18.52 5.05
CA LEU A 368 28.65 17.08 4.89
C LEU A 368 30.11 16.73 4.56
N LEU A 369 30.75 17.53 3.71
CA LEU A 369 32.16 17.38 3.34
C LEU A 369 33.09 17.44 4.56
N SER A 370 32.83 18.40 5.46
CA SER A 370 33.66 18.63 6.64
C SER A 370 33.37 17.68 7.81
N ARG A 371 32.14 17.15 7.94
CA ARG A 371 31.71 16.40 9.14
C ARG A 371 31.44 14.91 8.91
N VAL A 372 31.05 14.52 7.69
CA VAL A 372 30.57 13.17 7.41
C VAL A 372 31.54 12.42 6.50
N THR A 373 31.89 13.00 5.35
CA THR A 373 32.73 12.35 4.35
C THR A 373 33.54 13.36 3.54
N PRO A 374 34.86 13.18 3.35
CA PRO A 374 35.66 14.10 2.54
C PRO A 374 35.36 13.99 1.04
N SER A 375 34.57 13.00 0.60
CA SER A 375 34.21 12.80 -0.81
C SER A 375 32.93 13.54 -1.15
N ARG A 376 33.03 14.52 -2.07
CA ARG A 376 31.87 15.27 -2.59
C ARG A 376 30.82 14.37 -3.21
N ARG A 377 31.25 13.32 -3.92
CA ARG A 377 30.33 12.34 -4.51
C ARG A 377 29.52 11.63 -3.42
N LEU A 378 30.18 11.12 -2.37
CA LEU A 378 29.50 10.44 -1.28
C LEU A 378 28.58 11.39 -0.48
N ALA A 379 28.95 12.67 -0.37
CA ALA A 379 28.09 13.68 0.28
C ALA A 379 26.80 13.92 -0.52
N VAL A 380 26.89 14.00 -1.85
CA VAL A 380 25.72 14.14 -2.73
C VAL A 380 24.86 12.87 -2.70
N ASP A 381 25.47 11.70 -2.84
CA ASP A 381 24.76 10.41 -2.77
C ASP A 381 24.02 10.25 -1.43
N LEU A 382 24.63 10.69 -0.32
CA LEU A 382 24.01 10.70 1.00
C LEU A 382 22.82 11.67 1.09
N LEU A 383 22.92 12.87 0.54
CA LEU A 383 21.79 13.82 0.50
C LEU A 383 20.61 13.25 -0.27
N GLU A 384 20.89 12.69 -1.45
CA GLU A 384 19.86 12.03 -2.26
C GLU A 384 19.19 10.91 -1.47
N GLU A 385 19.96 10.06 -0.79
CA GLU A 385 19.40 8.99 0.04
C GLU A 385 18.57 9.52 1.22
N LEU A 386 18.99 10.62 1.88
CA LEU A 386 18.23 11.25 2.98
C LEU A 386 16.90 11.82 2.51
N LEU A 387 16.87 12.49 1.34
CA LEU A 387 15.65 13.02 0.72
C LEU A 387 14.74 11.89 0.25
N HIS A 388 15.32 10.89 -0.42
CA HIS A 388 14.63 9.72 -0.94
C HIS A 388 13.97 8.91 0.19
N ARG A 389 14.56 8.88 1.38
CA ARG A 389 14.03 8.26 2.60
C ARG A 389 13.19 9.19 3.49
N GLN A 390 12.89 10.41 3.03
CA GLN A 390 12.08 11.35 3.81
C GLN A 390 12.63 11.55 5.24
N LEU A 391 13.95 11.59 5.37
CA LEU A 391 14.68 11.89 6.60
C LEU A 391 15.05 13.37 6.65
N ALA A 392 15.24 13.98 5.48
CA ALA A 392 15.48 15.39 5.28
C ALA A 392 14.52 15.97 4.25
N GLU A 393 14.42 17.30 4.25
CA GLU A 393 13.77 18.10 3.23
C GLU A 393 14.76 19.12 2.65
N ALA A 394 14.56 19.45 1.38
CA ALA A 394 15.30 20.51 0.70
C ALA A 394 14.51 21.82 0.84
N GLY A 395 15.20 22.89 1.23
CA GLY A 395 14.69 24.24 1.20
C GLY A 395 14.71 24.81 -0.22
N GLU A 396 14.23 26.05 -0.35
CA GLU A 396 14.34 26.79 -1.60
C GLU A 396 15.82 27.15 -1.88
N PRO A 397 16.25 27.14 -3.15
CA PRO A 397 17.56 27.64 -3.51
C PRO A 397 17.70 29.10 -3.08
N ASP A 398 18.81 29.45 -2.45
CA ASP A 398 19.12 30.85 -2.18
C ASP A 398 19.42 31.63 -3.47
N HIS A 399 19.70 32.93 -3.35
CA HIS A 399 20.02 33.79 -4.49
C HIS A 399 21.27 33.32 -5.27
N GLY A 400 22.14 32.52 -4.67
CA GLY A 400 23.31 31.90 -5.29
C GLY A 400 23.03 30.51 -5.87
N GLY A 401 21.79 30.04 -5.84
CA GLY A 401 21.39 28.71 -6.30
C GLY A 401 21.79 27.58 -5.34
N GLN A 402 22.26 27.88 -4.13
CA GLN A 402 22.59 26.86 -3.14
C GLN A 402 21.34 26.40 -2.40
N ILE A 403 21.17 25.08 -2.32
CA ILE A 403 20.08 24.46 -1.58
C ILE A 403 20.56 24.11 -0.18
N ARG A 404 19.80 24.57 0.83
CA ARG A 404 19.94 24.15 2.22
C ARG A 404 19.01 22.98 2.50
N TYR A 405 19.46 22.05 3.32
CA TYR A 405 18.72 20.86 3.71
C TYR A 405 18.48 20.86 5.21
N ARG A 406 17.35 20.30 5.61
CA ARG A 406 16.96 20.21 7.02
C ARG A 406 16.53 18.79 7.34
N LEU A 407 17.00 18.23 8.46
CA LEU A 407 16.46 16.97 8.97
C LEU A 407 15.05 17.21 9.51
N HIS A 408 14.11 16.29 9.27
CA HIS A 408 12.82 16.38 9.93
C HIS A 408 12.98 16.32 11.45
N ASP A 409 12.29 17.19 12.19
CA ASP A 409 12.51 17.40 13.63
C ASP A 409 12.48 16.11 14.45
N ALA A 410 11.54 15.21 14.17
CA ALA A 410 11.46 13.94 14.88
C ALA A 410 12.71 13.06 14.69
N VAL A 411 13.35 13.12 13.50
CA VAL A 411 14.61 12.45 13.20
C VAL A 411 15.78 13.17 13.87
N ARG A 412 15.84 14.50 13.75
CA ARG A 412 16.87 15.35 14.39
C ARG A 412 16.93 15.10 15.89
N LEU A 413 15.80 15.20 16.58
CA LEU A 413 15.67 14.98 18.03
C LEU A 413 16.04 13.55 18.43
N TYR A 414 15.64 12.56 17.61
CA TYR A 414 15.99 11.16 17.87
C TYR A 414 17.50 10.94 17.80
N VAL A 415 18.16 11.46 16.77
CA VAL A 415 19.60 11.29 16.59
C VAL A 415 20.39 12.06 17.65
N ALA A 416 19.93 13.25 18.05
CA ALA A 416 20.61 14.08 19.04
C ALA A 416 20.42 13.60 20.49
N HIS A 417 19.25 13.04 20.84
CA HIS A 417 18.85 12.78 22.23
C HIS A 417 18.15 11.45 22.49
N GLY A 418 17.70 10.78 21.43
CA GLY A 418 16.79 9.62 21.50
C GLY A 418 17.42 8.26 21.23
N ALA A 419 18.68 8.21 20.79
CA ALA A 419 19.42 6.99 20.45
C ALA A 419 19.79 6.14 21.67
#